data_AF-A0A817V4H8-F1
#
_entry.id   AF-A0A817V4H8-F1
#
_cell.length_a   1.000
_cell.length_b   1.000
_cell.length_c   1.000
_cell.angle_alpha   90.00
_cell.angle_beta   90.00
_cell.angle_gamma   90.00
#
_symmetry.space_group_name_H-M   'P 1'
#
loop_
_entity.id
_entity.type
_entity.pdbx_description
1 polymer ?
#
loop_
_entity_poly.entity_id
_entity_poly.type
_entity_poly.pdbx_seq_one_letter_code
_entity_poly.pdbx_strand_id
1 'polypeptide(L)'
;MADVTWDEIRNLRADFLNLQLTETANKLSERNCVELIGLLVKEGLLNVIYTTDGKDIITEQRLIREILDEIYANGGRINIVDLAQHLRIDLSYVENKIGDVCKEDSTLQFTLGQFISADYTNRLIEEITDILVERGLIAFSELIRQFDLPTEYLNSIVTNRIIGSSQHNIKYESGTLYTENYVRLQQNILIGYLQGALLPLRVNELIKNTCINENLVQNLIVNLIRENRINGNLIGTTKENSIFYPKLYTDAQAKYIESFFSQNGYIEYSLVRNLGVNDPEGQTKSVLKDRNQILFSTSGCIDLLKFLPQLEMNIESGLVSNEYVDVTTLMPNSFNDNDIEKLFKSETSIKELVKSLGGEFMSNTFIIGKELQEKIDKKLNEICQEYAEKVRNRHKRYYQ
;
A
#
# COMPACT_ATOMS: atom_id res chain seq x y z
N MET A 1 66.26 -25.56 -6.61
CA MET A 1 65.96 -26.02 -5.24
C MET A 1 65.15 -27.31 -5.29
N ALA A 2 65.64 -28.35 -5.96
CA ALA A 2 64.87 -29.59 -6.21
C ALA A 2 65.60 -30.88 -5.76
N ASP A 3 66.85 -30.77 -5.28
CA ASP A 3 67.61 -31.92 -4.77
C ASP A 3 67.42 -32.15 -3.25
N VAL A 4 66.92 -31.15 -2.52
CA VAL A 4 66.75 -31.22 -1.06
C VAL A 4 65.63 -32.20 -0.65
N THR A 5 64.68 -32.50 -1.54
CA THR A 5 63.55 -33.38 -1.25
C THR A 5 63.87 -34.88 -1.36
N TRP A 6 64.80 -35.29 -2.22
CA TRP A 6 65.10 -36.72 -2.41
C TRP A 6 65.99 -37.31 -1.31
N ASP A 7 66.97 -36.53 -0.83
CA ASP A 7 67.83 -36.94 0.27
C ASP A 7 67.06 -36.92 1.62
N GLU A 8 66.14 -35.98 1.81
CA GLU A 8 65.23 -35.98 2.97
C GLU A 8 64.32 -37.21 2.98
N ILE A 9 63.72 -37.58 1.85
CA ILE A 9 62.91 -38.80 1.73
C ILE A 9 63.75 -40.06 2.00
N ARG A 10 65.01 -40.08 1.56
CA ARG A 10 65.92 -41.21 1.78
C ARG A 10 66.32 -41.33 3.25
N ASN A 11 66.59 -40.20 3.92
CA ASN A 11 66.89 -40.17 5.35
C ASN A 11 65.67 -40.58 6.18
N LEU A 12 64.47 -40.07 5.86
CA LEU A 12 63.22 -40.49 6.50
C LEU A 12 62.96 -41.99 6.35
N ARG A 13 63.28 -42.58 5.18
CA ARG A 13 63.20 -44.04 4.98
C ARG A 13 64.22 -44.79 5.82
N ALA A 14 65.46 -44.30 5.92
CA ALA A 14 66.50 -44.92 6.73
C ALA A 14 66.14 -44.86 8.23
N ASP A 15 65.64 -43.72 8.69
CA ASP A 15 65.17 -43.52 10.06
C ASP A 15 63.96 -44.41 10.37
N PHE A 16 63.02 -44.54 9.43
CA PHE A 16 61.88 -45.46 9.57
C PHE A 16 62.33 -46.93 9.66
N LEU A 17 63.30 -47.34 8.84
CA LEU A 17 63.87 -48.69 8.88
C LEU A 17 64.58 -48.94 10.22
N ASN A 18 65.34 -47.96 10.71
CA ASN A 18 66.01 -48.03 12.00
C ASN A 18 64.99 -48.15 13.14
N LEU A 19 63.91 -47.37 13.12
CA LEU A 19 62.82 -47.43 14.10
C LEU A 19 62.08 -48.77 14.07
N GLN A 20 61.91 -49.40 12.90
CA GLN A 20 61.33 -50.75 12.78
C GLN A 20 62.24 -51.85 13.32
N LEU A 21 63.56 -51.69 13.18
CA LEU A 21 64.56 -52.63 13.66
C LEU A 21 64.85 -52.47 15.16
N THR A 22 64.50 -51.31 15.74
CA THR A 22 64.64 -51.09 17.18
C THR A 22 63.54 -51.85 17.91
N GLU A 23 63.87 -52.99 18.50
CA GLU A 23 62.94 -53.72 19.37
C GLU A 23 62.69 -52.91 20.66
N THR A 24 61.51 -52.30 20.76
CA THR A 24 61.07 -51.66 21.99
C THR A 24 60.78 -52.73 23.05
N ALA A 25 61.40 -52.61 24.23
CA ALA A 25 61.40 -53.62 25.28
C ALA A 25 60.01 -53.96 25.86
N ASN A 26 58.98 -53.15 25.57
CA ASN A 26 57.60 -53.39 25.98
C ASN A 26 56.66 -53.13 24.79
N LYS A 27 56.44 -54.13 23.95
CA LYS A 27 55.32 -54.12 23.01
C LYS A 27 54.03 -54.36 23.80
N LEU A 28 53.33 -53.28 24.11
CA LEU A 28 51.96 -53.36 24.56
C LEU A 28 51.13 -53.93 23.41
N SER A 29 50.57 -55.12 23.61
CA SER A 29 49.57 -55.67 22.68
C SER A 29 48.31 -54.80 22.74
N GLU A 30 47.56 -54.72 21.64
CA GLU A 30 46.28 -53.97 21.60
C GLU A 30 45.35 -54.40 22.74
N ARG A 31 45.35 -55.70 23.06
CA ARG A 31 44.58 -56.25 24.18
C ARG A 31 45.00 -55.69 25.54
N ASN A 32 46.31 -55.55 25.78
CA ASN A 32 46.83 -54.96 27.01
C ASN A 32 46.50 -53.46 27.09
N CYS A 33 46.52 -52.74 25.97
CA CYS A 33 46.10 -51.34 25.92
C CYS A 33 44.62 -51.17 26.28
N VAL A 34 43.74 -52.02 25.74
CA VAL A 34 42.29 -51.98 26.05
C VAL A 34 42.04 -52.31 27.52
N GLU A 35 42.74 -53.30 28.10
CA GLU A 35 42.62 -53.64 29.53
C GLU A 35 43.11 -52.50 30.44
N LEU A 36 44.21 -51.84 30.08
CA LEU A 36 44.72 -50.67 30.82
C LEU A 36 43.76 -49.49 30.74
N ILE A 37 43.18 -49.20 29.57
CA ILE A 37 42.17 -48.16 29.42
C ILE A 37 40.92 -48.52 30.24
N GLY A 38 40.48 -49.78 30.20
CA GLY A 38 39.35 -50.25 31.01
C GLY A 38 39.59 -50.12 32.52
N LEU A 39 40.82 -50.37 32.98
CA LEU A 39 41.23 -50.14 34.37
C LEU A 39 41.19 -48.65 34.74
N LEU A 40 41.70 -47.77 33.86
CA LEU A 40 41.68 -46.32 34.07
C LEU A 40 40.27 -45.72 34.09
N VAL A 41 39.36 -46.26 33.27
CA VAL A 41 37.93 -45.89 33.27
C VAL A 41 37.27 -46.36 34.57
N LYS A 42 37.58 -47.58 35.04
CA LYS A 42 37.01 -48.15 36.29
C LYS A 42 37.46 -47.37 37.54
N GLU A 43 38.69 -46.87 37.56
CA GLU A 43 39.21 -46.00 38.61
C GLU A 43 38.71 -44.55 38.49
N GLY A 44 37.89 -44.22 37.48
CA GLY A 44 37.29 -42.89 37.29
C GLY A 44 38.27 -41.81 36.84
N LEU A 45 39.48 -42.20 36.43
CA LEU A 45 40.55 -41.28 36.01
C LEU A 45 40.39 -40.82 34.55
N LEU A 46 39.60 -41.53 33.75
CA LEU A 46 39.44 -41.27 32.32
C LEU A 46 37.99 -41.43 31.89
N ASN A 47 37.40 -40.36 31.34
CA ASN A 47 36.09 -40.42 30.71
C ASN A 47 36.26 -40.59 29.21
N VAL A 48 35.79 -41.73 28.68
CA VAL A 48 36.02 -42.16 27.31
C VAL A 48 34.67 -42.35 26.61
N ILE A 49 34.60 -41.89 25.37
CA ILE A 49 33.47 -42.11 24.48
C ILE A 49 33.89 -43.18 23.46
N TYR A 50 33.04 -44.18 23.27
CA TYR A 50 33.24 -45.22 22.28
C TYR A 50 32.53 -44.82 20.98
N THR A 51 33.20 -45.03 19.85
CA THR A 51 32.55 -44.94 18.53
C THR A 51 31.55 -46.08 18.35
N THR A 52 30.54 -45.89 17.50
CA THR A 52 29.54 -46.92 17.18
C THR A 52 30.14 -48.17 16.53
N ASP A 53 31.30 -48.03 15.90
CA ASP A 53 32.10 -49.14 15.36
C ASP A 53 32.89 -49.90 16.44
N GLY A 54 32.95 -49.39 17.68
CA GLY A 54 33.63 -49.99 18.83
C GLY A 54 35.16 -50.06 18.72
N LYS A 55 35.75 -49.45 17.69
CA LYS A 55 37.19 -49.51 17.40
C LYS A 55 37.97 -48.33 17.97
N ASP A 56 37.35 -47.15 17.99
CA ASP A 56 38.02 -45.93 18.42
C ASP A 56 37.48 -45.44 19.76
N ILE A 57 38.42 -45.05 20.62
CA ILE A 57 38.25 -44.50 21.97
C ILE A 57 38.58 -43.01 21.87
N ILE A 58 37.58 -42.17 22.06
CA ILE A 58 37.69 -40.72 21.90
C ILE A 58 37.58 -40.05 23.27
N THR A 59 38.48 -39.11 23.56
CA THR A 59 38.41 -38.26 24.74
C THR A 59 37.49 -37.08 24.48
N GLU A 60 36.85 -36.54 25.52
CA GLU A 60 35.92 -35.41 25.37
C GLU A 60 36.53 -34.19 24.68
N GLN A 61 37.78 -33.86 24.98
CA GLN A 61 38.51 -32.74 24.34
C GLN A 61 38.78 -32.99 22.86
N ARG A 62 39.02 -34.25 22.48
CA ARG A 62 39.24 -34.62 21.09
C ARG A 62 37.93 -34.59 20.31
N LEU A 63 36.83 -35.02 20.92
CA LEU A 63 35.50 -34.91 20.34
C LEU A 63 35.15 -33.46 20.00
N ILE A 64 35.44 -32.50 20.88
CA ILE A 64 35.17 -31.08 20.61
C ILE A 64 35.96 -30.60 19.39
N ARG A 65 37.25 -30.94 19.29
CA ARG A 65 38.07 -30.59 18.11
C ARG A 65 37.57 -31.24 16.83
N GLU A 66 37.21 -32.51 16.87
CA GLU A 66 36.69 -33.23 15.71
C GLU A 66 35.34 -32.64 15.26
N ILE A 67 34.48 -32.22 16.19
CA ILE A 67 33.25 -31.49 15.87
C ILE A 67 33.57 -30.17 15.16
N LEU A 68 34.53 -29.39 15.67
CA LEU A 68 34.94 -28.13 15.03
C LEU A 68 35.51 -28.37 13.62
N ASP A 69 36.43 -29.33 13.49
CA ASP A 69 37.05 -29.68 12.21
C ASP A 69 36.00 -30.12 11.17
N GLU A 70 34.99 -30.91 11.58
CA GLU A 70 33.88 -31.31 10.71
C GLU A 70 32.97 -30.13 10.32
N ILE A 71 32.74 -29.17 11.22
CA ILE A 71 32.01 -27.93 10.89
C ILE A 71 32.79 -27.12 9.85
N TYR A 72 34.11 -26.96 10.02
CA TYR A 72 34.95 -26.26 9.05
C TYR A 72 35.03 -27.00 7.70
N ALA A 73 35.14 -28.34 7.72
CA ALA A 73 35.17 -29.17 6.52
C ALA A 73 33.87 -29.06 5.70
N ASN A 74 32.72 -29.00 6.36
CA ASN A 74 31.40 -28.84 5.73
C ASN A 74 31.02 -27.38 5.44
N GLY A 75 32.02 -26.47 5.42
CA GLY A 75 31.80 -25.09 5.01
C GLY A 75 31.00 -24.24 6.01
N GLY A 76 30.91 -24.67 7.27
CA GLY A 76 30.34 -23.91 8.37
C GLY A 76 28.86 -24.17 8.66
N ARG A 77 28.22 -25.14 7.99
CA ARG A 77 26.84 -25.58 8.31
C ARG A 77 26.75 -27.10 8.35
N ILE A 78 26.29 -27.66 9.47
CA ILE A 78 26.07 -29.11 9.59
C ILE A 78 24.90 -29.43 10.54
N ASN A 79 24.09 -30.42 10.20
CA ASN A 79 23.06 -30.98 11.07
C ASN A 79 23.70 -31.93 12.08
N ILE A 80 23.22 -31.98 13.33
CA ILE A 80 23.76 -32.90 14.34
C ILE A 80 23.64 -34.36 13.89
N VAL A 81 22.56 -34.73 13.19
CA VAL A 81 22.39 -36.12 12.72
C VAL A 81 23.50 -36.50 11.74
N ASP A 82 23.82 -35.60 10.81
CA ASP A 82 24.89 -35.82 9.83
C ASP A 82 26.26 -35.78 10.51
N LEU A 83 26.46 -34.86 11.47
CA LEU A 83 27.68 -34.79 12.29
C LEU A 83 27.93 -36.09 13.05
N ALA A 84 26.89 -36.66 13.68
CA ALA A 84 26.97 -37.93 14.40
C ALA A 84 27.31 -39.11 13.46
N GLN A 85 26.83 -39.08 12.21
CA GLN A 85 27.17 -40.08 11.20
C GLN A 85 28.61 -39.94 10.70
N HIS A 86 29.09 -38.71 10.44
CA HIS A 86 30.47 -38.47 10.01
C HIS A 86 31.48 -38.86 11.09
N LEU A 87 31.20 -38.48 12.34
CA LEU A 87 32.03 -38.82 13.50
C LEU A 87 31.87 -40.29 13.94
N ARG A 88 30.80 -40.97 13.51
CA ARG A 88 30.41 -42.32 13.95
C ARG A 88 30.29 -42.43 15.47
N ILE A 89 29.61 -41.46 16.06
CA ILE A 89 29.37 -41.36 17.50
C ILE A 89 27.87 -41.29 17.74
N ASP A 90 27.39 -41.87 18.84
CA ASP A 90 25.98 -41.77 19.19
C ASP A 90 25.56 -40.31 19.40
N LEU A 91 24.38 -39.97 18.89
CA LEU A 91 23.79 -38.64 18.92
C LEU A 91 23.79 -38.01 20.33
N SER A 92 23.50 -38.82 21.35
CA SER A 92 23.44 -38.40 22.75
C SER A 92 24.75 -37.80 23.26
N TYR A 93 25.91 -38.28 22.80
CA TYR A 93 27.20 -37.72 23.21
C TYR A 93 27.48 -36.39 22.54
N VAL A 94 27.09 -36.25 21.28
CA VAL A 94 27.22 -35.00 20.53
C VAL A 94 26.30 -33.93 21.12
N GLU A 95 25.04 -34.27 21.44
CA GLU A 95 24.07 -33.36 22.05
C GLU A 95 24.54 -32.78 23.38
N ASN A 96 25.10 -33.62 24.25
CA ASN A 96 25.63 -33.18 25.53
C ASN A 96 26.84 -32.24 25.40
N LYS A 97 27.55 -32.29 24.26
CA LYS A 97 28.76 -31.48 24.00
C LYS A 97 28.52 -30.22 23.20
N ILE A 98 27.31 -29.99 22.66
CA ILE A 98 26.94 -28.74 21.98
C ILE A 98 27.27 -27.52 22.84
N GLY A 99 26.92 -27.56 24.12
CA GLY A 99 27.13 -26.44 25.04
C GLY A 99 28.60 -26.13 25.34
N ASP A 100 29.49 -27.12 25.21
CA ASP A 100 30.93 -26.92 25.41
C ASP A 100 31.60 -26.44 24.11
N VAL A 101 31.16 -26.94 22.95
CA VAL A 101 31.59 -26.46 21.62
C VAL A 101 31.26 -24.97 21.44
N CYS A 102 30.04 -24.54 21.82
CA CYS A 102 29.66 -23.12 21.75
C CYS A 102 30.44 -22.21 22.73
N LYS A 103 31.07 -22.76 23.77
CA LYS A 103 31.94 -22.00 24.68
C LYS A 103 33.35 -21.86 24.13
N GLU A 104 33.89 -22.91 23.50
CA GLU A 104 35.20 -22.85 22.87
C GLU A 104 35.19 -21.92 21.65
N ASP A 105 34.13 -21.95 20.85
CA ASP A 105 34.01 -21.10 19.67
C ASP A 105 32.73 -20.25 19.73
N SER A 106 32.85 -19.02 20.26
CA SER A 106 31.75 -18.06 20.39
C SER A 106 31.15 -17.60 19.05
N THR A 107 31.81 -17.95 17.94
CA THR A 107 31.38 -17.64 16.58
C THR A 107 30.32 -18.63 16.05
N LEU A 108 30.16 -19.78 16.69
CA LEU A 108 29.20 -20.81 16.32
C LEU A 108 27.84 -20.53 16.96
N GLN A 109 26.79 -20.61 16.15
CA GLN A 109 25.41 -20.54 16.59
C GLN A 109 24.75 -21.90 16.37
N PHE A 110 24.04 -22.37 17.38
CA PHE A 110 23.27 -23.61 17.30
C PHE A 110 21.78 -23.29 17.19
N THR A 111 21.16 -23.64 16.06
CA THR A 111 19.74 -23.36 15.78
C THR A 111 19.05 -24.61 15.23
N LEU A 112 17.96 -25.05 15.88
CA LEU A 112 17.07 -26.15 15.43
C LEU A 112 17.82 -27.43 14.97
N GLY A 113 18.85 -27.86 15.71
CA GLY A 113 19.59 -29.07 15.36
C GLY A 113 20.71 -28.86 14.33
N GLN A 114 21.06 -27.61 14.02
CA GLN A 114 22.13 -27.27 13.08
C GLN A 114 23.16 -26.36 13.74
N PHE A 115 24.44 -26.63 13.49
CA PHE A 115 25.52 -25.69 13.76
C PHE A 115 25.68 -24.77 12.56
N ILE A 116 25.80 -23.47 12.84
CA ILE A 116 25.99 -22.43 11.83
C ILE A 116 27.14 -21.54 12.29
N SER A 117 28.20 -21.48 11.50
CA SER A 117 29.34 -20.61 11.73
C SER A 117 29.06 -19.17 11.29
N ALA A 118 29.70 -18.22 11.96
CA ALA A 118 29.72 -16.82 11.55
C ALA A 118 30.25 -16.65 10.12
N ASP A 119 31.22 -17.47 9.68
CA ASP A 119 31.77 -17.41 8.33
C ASP A 119 30.74 -17.82 7.27
N TYR A 120 29.96 -18.87 7.55
CA TYR A 120 28.84 -19.26 6.69
C TYR A 120 27.81 -18.13 6.61
N THR A 121 27.49 -17.52 7.75
CA THR A 121 26.55 -16.40 7.82
C THR A 121 27.04 -15.21 7.00
N ASN A 122 28.34 -14.89 7.05
CA ASN A 122 28.93 -13.79 6.29
C ASN A 122 28.87 -14.05 4.78
N ARG A 123 29.23 -15.27 4.33
CA ARG A 123 29.11 -15.65 2.91
C ARG A 123 27.67 -15.60 2.42
N LEU A 124 26.73 -16.07 3.24
CA LEU A 124 25.30 -16.01 2.93
C LEU A 124 24.82 -14.56 2.80
N ILE A 125 25.30 -13.65 3.66
CA ILE A 125 24.99 -12.22 3.55
C ILE A 125 25.54 -11.65 2.24
N GLU A 126 26.78 -11.96 1.89
CA GLU A 126 27.39 -11.53 0.61
C GLU A 126 26.58 -12.04 -0.58
N GLU A 127 26.21 -13.32 -0.60
CA GLU A 127 25.42 -13.91 -1.67
C GLU A 127 24.01 -13.27 -1.79
N ILE A 128 23.30 -13.09 -0.67
CA ILE A 128 22.00 -12.40 -0.66
C ILE A 128 22.16 -10.96 -1.16
N THR A 129 23.25 -10.30 -0.78
CA THR A 129 23.52 -8.92 -1.19
C THR A 129 23.80 -8.84 -2.69
N ASP A 130 24.59 -9.75 -3.24
CA ASP A 130 24.88 -9.82 -4.68
C ASP A 130 23.61 -10.06 -5.50
N ILE A 131 22.76 -11.01 -5.08
CA ILE A 131 21.48 -11.26 -5.74
C ILE A 131 20.57 -10.03 -5.64
N LEU A 132 20.58 -9.31 -4.51
CA LEU A 132 19.81 -8.07 -4.34
C LEU A 132 20.33 -6.94 -5.22
N VAL A 133 21.64 -6.81 -5.38
CA VAL A 133 22.25 -5.81 -6.26
C VAL A 133 21.94 -6.13 -7.73
N GLU A 134 21.98 -7.41 -8.11
CA GLU A 134 21.69 -7.84 -9.48
C GLU A 134 20.20 -7.70 -9.84
N ARG A 135 19.30 -8.21 -8.99
CA ARG A 135 17.85 -8.25 -9.27
C ARG A 135 17.10 -7.00 -8.79
N GLY A 136 17.59 -6.30 -7.79
CA GLY A 136 16.94 -5.16 -7.14
C GLY A 136 15.77 -5.50 -6.21
N LEU A 137 15.22 -6.71 -6.33
CA LEU A 137 14.04 -7.23 -5.62
C LEU A 137 14.23 -8.71 -5.30
N ILE A 138 13.99 -9.11 -4.05
CA ILE A 138 13.85 -10.52 -3.67
C ILE A 138 12.72 -10.70 -2.65
N ALA A 139 11.83 -11.67 -2.89
CA ALA A 139 10.82 -12.05 -1.92
C ALA A 139 11.44 -12.90 -0.80
N PHE A 140 11.06 -12.64 0.45
CA PHE A 140 11.59 -13.39 1.59
C PHE A 140 11.27 -14.89 1.53
N SER A 141 10.12 -15.24 0.93
CA SER A 141 9.74 -16.62 0.66
C SER A 141 10.66 -17.33 -0.34
N GLU A 142 11.27 -16.60 -1.26
CA GLU A 142 12.26 -17.15 -2.21
C GLU A 142 13.57 -17.46 -1.48
N LEU A 143 14.01 -16.57 -0.58
CA LEU A 143 15.19 -16.79 0.26
C LEU A 143 15.06 -18.04 1.14
N ILE A 144 13.91 -18.22 1.80
CA ILE A 144 13.66 -19.41 2.62
C ILE A 144 13.80 -20.69 1.78
N ARG A 145 13.26 -20.68 0.56
CA ARG A 145 13.31 -21.84 -0.35
C ARG A 145 14.70 -22.11 -0.89
N GLN A 146 15.48 -21.07 -1.17
CA GLN A 146 16.83 -21.22 -1.72
C GLN A 146 17.83 -21.71 -0.67
N PHE A 147 17.77 -21.15 0.54
CA PHE A 147 18.75 -21.45 1.59
C PHE A 147 18.31 -22.57 2.54
N ASP A 148 17.05 -23.01 2.49
CA ASP A 148 16.46 -24.02 3.38
C ASP A 148 16.79 -23.74 4.86
N LEU A 149 16.60 -22.48 5.26
CA LEU A 149 16.90 -21.98 6.60
C LEU A 149 15.60 -21.61 7.33
N PRO A 150 15.58 -21.75 8.67
CA PRO A 150 14.44 -21.31 9.48
C PRO A 150 14.15 -19.81 9.28
N THR A 151 12.87 -19.49 9.11
CA THR A 151 12.35 -18.12 8.90
C THR A 151 12.83 -17.15 9.97
N GLU A 152 12.86 -17.57 11.25
CA GLU A 152 13.30 -16.72 12.36
C GLU A 152 14.79 -16.40 12.29
N TYR A 153 15.61 -17.39 11.92
CA TYR A 153 17.05 -17.22 11.77
C TYR A 153 17.37 -16.27 10.62
N LEU A 154 16.77 -16.50 9.45
CA LEU A 154 16.97 -15.66 8.27
C LEU A 154 16.48 -14.23 8.52
N ASN A 155 15.35 -14.06 9.21
CA ASN A 155 14.87 -12.73 9.62
C ASN A 155 15.90 -12.03 10.50
N SER A 156 16.43 -12.70 11.52
CA SER A 156 17.40 -12.12 12.44
C SER A 156 18.69 -11.68 11.73
N ILE A 157 19.14 -12.41 10.72
CA ILE A 157 20.30 -12.04 9.90
C ILE A 157 19.98 -10.81 9.05
N VAL A 158 18.84 -10.84 8.36
CA VAL A 158 18.43 -9.76 7.46
C VAL A 158 18.22 -8.45 8.22
N THR A 159 17.48 -8.44 9.34
CA THR A 159 17.26 -7.20 10.11
C THR A 159 18.52 -6.71 10.82
N ASN A 160 19.27 -7.59 11.48
CA ASN A 160 20.40 -7.12 12.30
C ASN A 160 21.64 -6.80 11.48
N ARG A 161 21.94 -7.58 10.44
CA ARG A 161 23.20 -7.44 9.69
C ARG A 161 23.04 -6.79 8.32
N ILE A 162 21.97 -7.08 7.59
CA ILE A 162 21.78 -6.52 6.24
C ILE A 162 21.17 -5.11 6.31
N ILE A 163 20.10 -4.93 7.08
CA ILE A 163 19.48 -3.60 7.28
C ILE A 163 20.33 -2.74 8.23
N GLY A 164 20.98 -3.37 9.22
CA GLY A 164 21.88 -2.68 10.15
C GLY A 164 23.22 -2.26 9.53
N SER A 165 23.73 -2.98 8.53
CA SER A 165 24.91 -2.55 7.77
C SER A 165 24.51 -1.47 6.79
N SER A 166 24.86 -0.23 7.12
CA SER A 166 24.71 1.00 6.34
C SER A 166 25.35 0.99 4.93
N GLN A 167 25.92 -0.14 4.49
CA GLN A 167 26.60 -0.25 3.19
C GLN A 167 25.64 -0.44 2.01
N HIS A 168 24.45 -1.03 2.21
CA HIS A 168 23.61 -1.45 1.06
C HIS A 168 22.22 -0.81 0.99
N ASN A 169 21.84 0.03 1.97
CA ASN A 169 20.54 0.74 2.01
C ASN A 169 19.34 -0.12 1.59
N ILE A 170 19.30 -1.36 2.09
CA ILE A 170 18.24 -2.33 1.77
C ILE A 170 17.04 -2.06 2.68
N LYS A 171 15.83 -2.03 2.10
CA LYS A 171 14.58 -1.88 2.84
C LYS A 171 13.77 -3.16 2.79
N TYR A 172 13.20 -3.53 3.92
CA TYR A 172 12.25 -4.64 4.03
C TYR A 172 10.83 -4.10 4.14
N GLU A 173 9.98 -4.41 3.16
CA GLU A 173 8.57 -3.99 3.16
C GLU A 173 7.69 -5.15 2.67
N SER A 174 6.66 -5.49 3.45
CA SER A 174 5.66 -6.51 3.12
C SER A 174 6.23 -7.87 2.69
N GLY A 175 7.27 -8.36 3.37
CA GLY A 175 7.85 -9.68 3.06
C GLY A 175 8.77 -9.69 1.84
N THR A 176 9.18 -8.52 1.34
CA THR A 176 10.08 -8.39 0.20
C THR A 176 11.21 -7.43 0.54
N LEU A 177 12.43 -7.78 0.12
CA LEU A 177 13.61 -6.95 0.22
C LEU A 177 13.80 -6.16 -1.06
N TYR A 178 14.02 -4.85 -0.90
CA TYR A 178 14.22 -3.91 -1.99
C TYR A 178 15.54 -3.17 -1.78
N THR A 179 16.28 -2.98 -2.87
CA THR A 179 17.40 -2.03 -2.85
C THR A 179 16.88 -0.60 -2.98
N GLU A 180 17.55 0.37 -2.35
CA GLU A 180 17.18 1.78 -2.50
C GLU A 180 17.25 2.24 -3.96
N ASN A 181 18.23 1.74 -4.73
CA ASN A 181 18.35 2.05 -6.15
C ASN A 181 17.13 1.58 -6.94
N TYR A 182 16.64 0.36 -6.67
CA TYR A 182 15.42 -0.13 -7.28
C TYR A 182 14.22 0.76 -6.93
N VAL A 183 14.03 1.10 -5.65
CA VAL A 183 12.95 1.99 -5.22
C VAL A 183 13.04 3.36 -5.91
N ARG A 184 14.23 3.95 -6.02
CA ARG A 184 14.45 5.23 -6.71
C ARG A 184 14.12 5.15 -8.21
N LEU A 185 14.49 4.07 -8.88
CA LEU A 185 14.12 3.85 -10.28
C LEU A 185 12.60 3.78 -10.45
N GLN A 186 11.92 3.01 -9.61
CA GLN A 186 10.46 2.91 -9.62
C GLN A 186 9.80 4.28 -9.35
N GLN A 187 10.34 5.06 -8.40
CA GLN A 187 9.89 6.44 -8.16
C GLN A 187 10.07 7.33 -9.39
N ASN A 188 11.23 7.27 -10.06
CA ASN A 188 11.50 8.11 -11.22
C ASN A 188 10.59 7.75 -12.41
N ILE A 189 10.31 6.46 -12.62
CA ILE A 189 9.33 5.98 -13.61
C ILE A 189 7.93 6.53 -13.28
N LEU A 190 7.50 6.43 -12.01
CA LEU A 190 6.22 6.98 -11.56
C LEU A 190 6.14 8.47 -11.79
N ILE A 191 7.19 9.22 -11.46
CA ILE A 191 7.25 10.66 -11.66
C ILE A 191 7.12 11.00 -13.13
N GLY A 192 7.91 10.35 -14.01
CA GLY A 192 7.83 10.59 -15.45
C GLY A 192 6.43 10.31 -16.01
N TYR A 193 5.83 9.19 -15.60
CA TYR A 193 4.49 8.80 -16.08
C TYR A 193 3.38 9.73 -15.55
N LEU A 194 3.40 10.04 -14.25
CA LEU A 194 2.35 10.82 -13.60
C LEU A 194 2.48 12.34 -13.84
N GLN A 195 3.69 12.86 -14.04
CA GLN A 195 3.88 14.26 -14.44
C GLN A 195 3.42 14.50 -15.89
N GLY A 196 3.52 13.50 -16.77
CA GLY A 196 3.00 13.56 -18.14
C GLY A 196 1.50 13.35 -18.25
N ALA A 197 0.82 12.97 -17.16
CA ALA A 197 -0.60 12.65 -17.18
C ALA A 197 -1.47 13.90 -17.30
N LEU A 198 -2.26 13.98 -18.37
CA LEU A 198 -3.22 15.06 -18.61
C LEU A 198 -4.66 14.71 -18.20
N LEU A 199 -4.94 13.42 -18.02
CA LEU A 199 -6.27 12.88 -17.71
C LEU A 199 -6.21 12.04 -16.44
N PRO A 200 -7.35 11.78 -15.77
CA PRO A 200 -7.41 10.86 -14.64
C PRO A 200 -6.93 9.47 -15.04
N LEU A 201 -6.02 8.89 -14.24
CA LEU A 201 -5.41 7.59 -14.51
C LEU A 201 -5.76 6.59 -13.43
N ARG A 202 -6.18 5.38 -13.83
CA ARG A 202 -6.36 4.27 -12.89
C ARG A 202 -5.02 3.68 -12.50
N VAL A 203 -4.79 3.46 -11.21
CA VAL A 203 -3.53 2.88 -10.72
C VAL A 203 -3.31 1.47 -11.28
N ASN A 204 -4.37 0.68 -11.49
CA ASN A 204 -4.27 -0.64 -12.11
C ASN A 204 -3.77 -0.58 -13.56
N GLU A 205 -4.22 0.41 -14.34
CA GLU A 205 -3.72 0.61 -15.71
C GLU A 205 -2.26 1.07 -15.72
N LEU A 206 -1.89 1.92 -14.75
CA LEU A 206 -0.51 2.32 -14.55
C LEU A 206 0.39 1.10 -14.27
N ILE A 207 0.00 0.23 -13.35
CA ILE A 207 0.76 -0.98 -12.96
C ILE A 207 1.01 -1.86 -14.20
N LYS A 208 -0.04 -2.12 -14.98
CA LYS A 208 0.05 -2.94 -16.21
C LYS A 208 1.03 -2.35 -17.22
N ASN A 209 1.09 -1.03 -17.33
CA ASN A 209 1.92 -0.34 -18.32
C ASN A 209 3.37 -0.11 -17.86
N THR A 210 3.64 -0.12 -16.55
CA THR A 210 4.92 0.35 -16.00
C THR A 210 5.76 -0.73 -15.31
N CYS A 211 5.30 -1.99 -15.27
CA CYS A 211 6.00 -3.12 -14.64
C CYS A 211 6.45 -2.85 -13.19
N ILE A 212 5.75 -1.95 -12.50
CA ILE A 212 6.06 -1.53 -11.13
C ILE A 212 5.46 -2.54 -10.17
N ASN A 213 6.17 -2.83 -9.08
CA ASN A 213 5.67 -3.71 -8.04
C ASN A 213 4.39 -3.15 -7.40
N GLU A 214 3.30 -3.91 -7.53
CA GLU A 214 1.94 -3.55 -7.06
C GLU A 214 1.87 -3.22 -5.57
N ASN A 215 2.77 -3.78 -4.76
CA ASN A 215 2.80 -3.55 -3.31
C ASN A 215 3.37 -2.18 -2.96
N LEU A 216 4.24 -1.62 -3.79
CA LEU A 216 4.89 -0.35 -3.52
C LEU A 216 4.16 0.84 -4.14
N VAL A 217 3.44 0.65 -5.26
CA VAL A 217 2.92 1.76 -6.09
C VAL A 217 2.11 2.78 -5.29
N GLN A 218 1.16 2.34 -4.47
CA GLN A 218 0.31 3.26 -3.70
C GLN A 218 1.10 4.06 -2.67
N ASN A 219 1.93 3.38 -1.87
CA ASN A 219 2.78 4.05 -0.87
C ASN A 219 3.73 5.04 -1.53
N LEU A 220 4.32 4.65 -2.66
CA LEU A 220 5.20 5.54 -3.43
C LEU A 220 4.44 6.76 -3.96
N ILE A 221 3.25 6.61 -4.54
CA ILE A 221 2.45 7.76 -5.02
C ILE A 221 2.11 8.70 -3.87
N VAL A 222 1.65 8.18 -2.73
CA VAL A 222 1.31 9.00 -1.55
C VAL A 222 2.54 9.76 -1.03
N ASN A 223 3.69 9.08 -0.94
CA ASN A 223 4.94 9.72 -0.52
C ASN A 223 5.38 10.80 -1.52
N LEU A 224 5.28 10.54 -2.83
CA LEU A 224 5.64 11.50 -3.87
C LEU A 224 4.73 12.74 -3.89
N ILE A 225 3.44 12.59 -3.58
CA ILE A 225 2.51 13.71 -3.37
C ILE A 225 2.90 14.50 -2.13
N ARG A 226 3.19 13.82 -1.00
CA ARG A 226 3.61 14.45 0.25
C ARG A 226 4.92 15.22 0.10
N GLU A 227 5.86 14.71 -0.70
CA GLU A 227 7.13 15.36 -1.02
C GLU A 227 6.99 16.47 -2.08
N ASN A 228 5.79 16.75 -2.58
CA ASN A 228 5.51 17.70 -3.67
C ASN A 228 6.30 17.40 -4.96
N ARG A 229 6.68 16.13 -5.21
CA ARG A 229 7.36 15.72 -6.44
C ARG A 229 6.37 15.47 -7.59
N ILE A 230 5.13 15.10 -7.24
CA ILE A 230 4.03 14.91 -8.17
C ILE A 230 2.88 15.81 -7.75
N ASN A 231 2.31 16.53 -8.72
CA ASN A 231 1.18 17.43 -8.50
C ASN A 231 -0.12 16.74 -8.89
N GLY A 232 -0.85 16.24 -7.91
CA GLY A 232 -2.16 15.64 -8.11
C GLY A 232 -2.71 15.06 -6.82
N ASN A 233 -3.91 14.49 -6.90
CA ASN A 233 -4.55 13.84 -5.77
C ASN A 233 -4.87 12.39 -6.12
N LEU A 234 -4.68 11.49 -5.16
CA LEU A 234 -5.04 10.08 -5.30
C LEU A 234 -6.37 9.85 -4.57
N ILE A 235 -7.39 9.43 -5.29
CA ILE A 235 -8.71 9.10 -4.74
C ILE A 235 -8.89 7.59 -4.79
N GLY A 236 -9.18 6.98 -3.64
CA GLY A 236 -9.50 5.55 -3.52
C GLY A 236 -8.57 4.83 -2.53
N THR A 237 -9.18 4.02 -1.66
CA THR A 237 -8.52 3.33 -0.54
C THR A 237 -7.83 2.03 -0.95
N THR A 238 -8.23 1.43 -2.07
CA THR A 238 -7.76 0.11 -2.54
C THR A 238 -7.11 0.19 -3.92
N LYS A 239 -6.08 -0.63 -4.16
CA LYS A 239 -5.27 -0.64 -5.38
C LYS A 239 -6.09 -0.71 -6.67
N GLU A 240 -7.19 -1.46 -6.64
CA GLU A 240 -8.07 -1.68 -7.78
C GLU A 240 -8.96 -0.48 -8.11
N ASN A 241 -9.30 0.33 -7.10
CA ASN A 241 -10.22 1.47 -7.25
C ASN A 241 -9.52 2.83 -7.12
N SER A 242 -8.20 2.85 -6.94
CA SER A 242 -7.44 4.10 -6.86
C SER A 242 -7.32 4.76 -8.23
N ILE A 243 -7.71 6.04 -8.30
CA ILE A 243 -7.59 6.90 -9.47
C ILE A 243 -6.74 8.11 -9.08
N PHE A 244 -5.71 8.38 -9.87
CA PHE A 244 -4.88 9.57 -9.76
C PHE A 244 -5.46 10.69 -10.62
N TYR A 245 -5.71 11.84 -10.00
CA TYR A 245 -6.17 13.06 -10.66
C TYR A 245 -5.02 14.07 -10.74
N PRO A 246 -4.47 14.34 -11.94
CA PRO A 246 -3.42 15.34 -12.11
C PRO A 246 -3.93 16.75 -11.73
N LYS A 247 -3.08 17.56 -11.10
CA LYS A 247 -3.43 18.93 -10.71
C LYS A 247 -3.81 19.80 -11.91
N LEU A 248 -3.15 19.63 -13.04
CA LEU A 248 -3.47 20.37 -14.26
C LEU A 248 -4.92 20.12 -14.71
N TYR A 249 -5.38 18.88 -14.59
CA TYR A 249 -6.75 18.51 -14.93
C TYR A 249 -7.76 19.16 -13.97
N THR A 250 -7.50 19.10 -12.65
CA THR A 250 -8.38 19.74 -11.65
C THR A 250 -8.40 21.26 -11.78
N ASP A 251 -7.26 21.88 -12.11
CA ASP A 251 -7.15 23.32 -12.32
C ASP A 251 -7.87 23.76 -13.60
N ALA A 252 -7.81 22.95 -14.66
CA ALA A 252 -8.55 23.20 -15.90
C ALA A 252 -10.08 23.11 -15.68
N GLN A 253 -10.55 22.10 -14.92
CA GLN A 253 -11.95 21.99 -14.53
C GLN A 253 -12.39 23.21 -13.70
N ALA A 254 -11.59 23.62 -12.72
CA ALA A 254 -11.88 24.79 -11.88
C ALA A 254 -11.98 26.08 -12.71
N LYS A 255 -11.02 26.32 -13.62
CA LYS A 255 -11.04 27.48 -14.53
C LYS A 255 -12.24 27.47 -15.47
N TYR A 256 -12.65 26.30 -15.96
CA TYR A 256 -13.84 26.17 -16.79
C TYR A 256 -15.10 26.54 -16.01
N ILE A 257 -15.25 26.00 -14.79
CA ILE A 257 -16.36 26.33 -13.88
C ILE A 257 -16.41 27.84 -13.61
N GLU A 258 -15.26 28.44 -13.28
CA GLU A 258 -15.17 29.87 -12.99
C GLU A 258 -15.49 30.74 -14.22
N SER A 259 -14.97 30.38 -15.39
CA SER A 259 -15.22 31.12 -16.63
C SER A 259 -16.68 31.03 -17.05
N PHE A 260 -17.27 29.83 -17.00
CA PHE A 260 -18.67 29.60 -17.33
C PHE A 260 -19.60 30.37 -16.39
N PHE A 261 -19.34 30.28 -15.07
CA PHE A 261 -20.12 31.00 -14.07
C PHE A 261 -19.99 32.52 -14.21
N SER A 262 -18.77 33.02 -14.49
CA SER A 262 -18.54 34.45 -14.69
C SER A 262 -19.25 35.01 -15.93
N GLN A 263 -19.35 34.23 -17.00
CA GLN A 263 -20.03 34.64 -18.23
C GLN A 263 -21.55 34.56 -18.08
N ASN A 264 -22.08 33.42 -17.64
CA ASN A 264 -23.51 33.12 -17.71
C ASN A 264 -24.26 33.48 -16.42
N GLY A 265 -23.58 33.62 -15.29
CA GLY A 265 -24.23 33.87 -13.99
C GLY A 265 -24.96 32.66 -13.41
N TYR A 266 -24.78 31.47 -13.99
CA TYR A 266 -25.26 30.21 -13.44
C TYR A 266 -24.34 29.06 -13.86
N ILE A 267 -24.42 27.92 -13.17
CA ILE A 267 -23.80 26.67 -13.57
C ILE A 267 -24.67 25.48 -13.18
N GLU A 268 -24.79 24.51 -14.07
CA GLU A 268 -25.59 23.32 -13.86
C GLU A 268 -24.71 22.17 -13.37
N TYR A 269 -25.18 21.39 -12.39
CA TYR A 269 -24.42 20.24 -11.91
C TYR A 269 -24.35 19.10 -12.92
N SER A 270 -25.26 19.03 -13.89
CA SER A 270 -25.18 18.14 -15.04
C SER A 270 -23.92 18.41 -15.87
N LEU A 271 -23.64 19.68 -16.18
CA LEU A 271 -22.45 20.12 -16.90
C LEU A 271 -21.18 19.81 -16.10
N VAL A 272 -21.19 20.04 -14.78
CA VAL A 272 -20.05 19.75 -13.91
C VAL A 272 -19.79 18.23 -13.81
N ARG A 273 -20.83 17.39 -13.75
CA ARG A 273 -20.69 15.92 -13.80
C ARG A 273 -20.12 15.46 -15.14
N ASN A 274 -20.54 16.06 -16.25
CA ASN A 274 -20.00 15.76 -17.58
C ASN A 274 -18.52 16.09 -17.71
N LEU A 275 -17.99 17.01 -16.90
CA LEU A 275 -16.55 17.30 -16.83
C LEU A 275 -15.74 16.21 -16.10
N GLY A 276 -16.37 15.18 -15.55
CA GLY A 276 -15.70 14.08 -14.83
C GLY A 276 -15.54 14.33 -13.32
N VAL A 277 -16.35 15.22 -12.76
CA VAL A 277 -16.35 15.54 -11.32
C VAL A 277 -17.30 14.60 -10.57
N ASN A 278 -16.77 13.89 -9.56
CA ASN A 278 -17.55 12.99 -8.72
C ASN A 278 -18.48 13.71 -7.74
N ASP A 279 -18.05 14.88 -7.22
CA ASP A 279 -18.85 15.73 -6.33
C ASP A 279 -18.98 17.16 -6.92
N PRO A 280 -20.00 17.41 -7.75
CA PRO A 280 -20.16 18.69 -8.43
C PRO A 280 -20.46 19.85 -7.48
N GLU A 281 -21.21 19.61 -6.40
CA GLU A 281 -21.59 20.63 -5.43
C GLU A 281 -20.39 21.02 -4.54
N GLY A 282 -19.60 20.04 -4.09
CA GLY A 282 -18.39 20.31 -3.31
C GLY A 282 -17.33 21.07 -4.12
N GLN A 283 -17.14 20.69 -5.39
CA GLN A 283 -16.15 21.36 -6.25
C GLN A 283 -16.58 22.79 -6.61
N THR A 284 -17.84 23.02 -6.97
CA THR A 284 -18.33 24.39 -7.23
C THR A 284 -18.25 25.26 -5.98
N LYS A 285 -18.61 24.73 -4.81
CA LYS A 285 -18.43 25.43 -3.52
C LYS A 285 -16.99 25.77 -3.24
N SER A 286 -16.03 24.89 -3.58
CA SER A 286 -14.61 25.17 -3.36
C SER A 286 -14.02 26.18 -4.33
N VAL A 287 -14.48 26.18 -5.58
CA VAL A 287 -14.01 27.12 -6.61
C VAL A 287 -14.60 28.51 -6.39
N LEU A 288 -15.85 28.59 -5.92
CA LEU A 288 -16.59 29.85 -5.77
C LEU A 288 -16.57 30.41 -4.34
N LYS A 289 -15.64 29.97 -3.47
CA LYS A 289 -15.52 30.41 -2.07
C LYS A 289 -15.42 31.92 -1.90
N ASP A 290 -14.81 32.59 -2.87
CA ASP A 290 -14.52 34.02 -2.81
C ASP A 290 -15.70 34.90 -3.27
N ARG A 291 -16.75 34.30 -3.83
CA ARG A 291 -17.93 35.03 -4.32
C ARG A 291 -19.07 34.96 -3.31
N ASN A 292 -19.46 36.12 -2.80
CA ASN A 292 -20.61 36.28 -1.93
C ASN A 292 -21.91 36.21 -2.75
N GLN A 293 -23.00 35.73 -2.13
CA GLN A 293 -24.37 35.67 -2.70
C GLN A 293 -24.53 34.72 -3.89
N ILE A 294 -24.11 33.46 -3.71
CA ILE A 294 -24.42 32.37 -4.64
C ILE A 294 -25.46 31.46 -4.01
N LEU A 295 -26.53 31.17 -4.75
CA LEU A 295 -27.48 30.15 -4.35
C LEU A 295 -26.99 28.79 -4.85
N PHE A 296 -26.69 27.90 -3.92
CA PHE A 296 -26.43 26.49 -4.21
C PHE A 296 -27.75 25.72 -4.13
N SER A 297 -28.26 25.35 -5.30
CA SER A 297 -29.50 24.59 -5.47
C SER A 297 -29.21 23.11 -5.69
N THR A 298 -30.25 22.26 -5.78
CA THR A 298 -30.05 20.81 -6.02
C THR A 298 -29.58 20.51 -7.44
N SER A 299 -29.93 21.36 -8.41
CA SER A 299 -29.60 21.14 -9.83
C SER A 299 -28.45 22.01 -10.35
N GLY A 300 -28.01 23.03 -9.59
CA GLY A 300 -26.95 23.94 -10.02
C GLY A 300 -26.70 25.08 -9.04
N CYS A 301 -25.81 26.00 -9.41
CA CYS A 301 -25.55 27.26 -8.69
C CYS A 301 -26.00 28.46 -9.53
N ILE A 302 -26.54 29.49 -8.87
CA ILE A 302 -26.95 30.74 -9.51
C ILE A 302 -26.26 31.91 -8.81
N ASP A 303 -25.74 32.84 -9.61
CA ASP A 303 -25.26 34.15 -9.16
C ASP A 303 -26.46 35.05 -8.86
N LEU A 304 -26.76 35.25 -7.58
CA LEU A 304 -27.92 36.03 -7.15
C LEU A 304 -27.78 37.50 -7.56
N LEU A 305 -26.55 38.04 -7.66
CA LEU A 305 -26.32 39.43 -8.03
C LEU A 305 -26.74 39.76 -9.46
N LYS A 306 -26.60 38.80 -10.38
CA LYS A 306 -27.01 38.98 -11.78
C LYS A 306 -28.47 38.61 -11.99
N PHE A 307 -28.92 37.58 -11.29
CA PHE A 307 -30.25 37.01 -11.50
C PHE A 307 -31.36 37.81 -10.80
N LEU A 308 -31.12 38.29 -9.57
CA LEU A 308 -32.16 38.99 -8.79
C LEU A 308 -32.65 40.29 -9.44
N PRO A 309 -31.79 41.20 -9.94
CA PRO A 309 -32.28 42.43 -10.54
C PRO A 309 -33.09 42.20 -11.81
N GLN A 310 -32.72 41.20 -12.62
CA GLN A 310 -33.48 40.84 -13.82
C GLN A 310 -34.85 40.25 -13.47
N LEU A 311 -34.89 39.42 -12.43
CA LEU A 311 -36.12 38.83 -11.93
C LEU A 311 -37.04 39.88 -11.28
N GLU A 312 -36.49 40.79 -10.48
CA GLU A 312 -37.22 41.91 -9.87
C GLU A 312 -37.84 42.82 -10.95
N MET A 313 -37.07 43.23 -11.97
CA MET A 313 -37.60 44.04 -13.08
C MET A 313 -38.73 43.34 -13.85
N ASN A 314 -38.59 42.04 -14.13
CA ASN A 314 -39.64 41.28 -14.82
C ASN A 314 -40.90 41.17 -13.95
N ILE A 315 -40.75 40.95 -12.64
CA ILE A 315 -41.88 40.94 -11.68
C ILE A 315 -42.56 42.30 -11.61
N GLU A 316 -41.79 43.38 -11.50
CA GLU A 316 -42.33 44.75 -11.49
C GLU A 316 -43.12 45.04 -12.76
N SER A 317 -42.56 44.75 -13.93
CA SER A 317 -43.22 44.98 -15.22
C SER A 317 -44.49 44.13 -15.39
N GLY A 318 -44.46 42.87 -14.96
CA GLY A 318 -45.61 41.96 -15.04
C GLY A 318 -46.75 42.37 -14.12
N LEU A 319 -46.42 42.81 -12.90
CA LEU A 319 -47.42 43.28 -11.93
C LEU A 319 -48.03 44.62 -12.34
N VAL A 320 -47.25 45.55 -12.90
CA VAL A 320 -47.76 46.83 -13.41
C VAL A 320 -48.63 46.65 -14.66
N SER A 321 -48.32 45.68 -15.52
CA SER A 321 -49.11 45.36 -16.72
C SER A 321 -50.33 44.48 -16.43
N ASN A 322 -50.54 44.05 -15.18
CA ASN A 322 -51.58 43.10 -14.78
C ASN A 322 -51.46 41.76 -15.53
N GLU A 323 -50.25 41.30 -15.83
CA GLU A 323 -49.96 39.99 -16.42
C GLU A 323 -49.46 38.99 -15.36
N TYR A 324 -49.41 37.70 -15.71
CA TYR A 324 -48.80 36.68 -14.85
C TYR A 324 -47.32 36.55 -15.23
N VAL A 325 -46.46 36.37 -14.23
CA VAL A 325 -45.03 36.12 -14.44
C VAL A 325 -44.73 34.67 -14.09
N ASP A 326 -44.23 33.93 -15.08
CA ASP A 326 -43.75 32.56 -14.90
C ASP A 326 -42.23 32.56 -14.69
N VAL A 327 -41.82 32.23 -13.46
CA VAL A 327 -40.42 32.25 -13.04
C VAL A 327 -39.63 31.12 -13.70
N THR A 328 -40.30 30.06 -14.16
CA THR A 328 -39.64 28.95 -14.90
C THR A 328 -39.10 29.41 -16.25
N THR A 329 -39.74 30.39 -16.89
CA THR A 329 -39.30 30.92 -18.19
C THR A 329 -38.04 31.79 -18.10
N LEU A 330 -37.72 32.28 -16.90
CA LEU A 330 -36.56 33.11 -16.61
C LEU A 330 -35.37 32.30 -16.09
N MET A 331 -35.63 31.09 -15.58
CA MET A 331 -34.59 30.19 -15.10
C MET A 331 -34.00 29.35 -16.25
N PRO A 332 -32.72 28.95 -16.16
CA PRO A 332 -32.18 27.95 -17.07
C PRO A 332 -32.95 26.63 -16.96
N ASN A 333 -33.15 25.95 -18.09
CA ASN A 333 -34.02 24.76 -18.22
C ASN A 333 -33.66 23.58 -17.29
N SER A 334 -32.47 23.59 -16.69
CA SER A 334 -31.98 22.54 -15.79
C SER A 334 -32.35 22.74 -14.32
N PHE A 335 -32.99 23.87 -13.96
CA PHE A 335 -33.47 24.12 -12.60
C PHE A 335 -34.91 23.63 -12.42
N ASN A 336 -35.16 22.91 -11.32
CA ASN A 336 -36.47 22.34 -11.01
C ASN A 336 -37.29 23.26 -10.09
N ASP A 337 -38.60 23.00 -9.97
CA ASP A 337 -39.50 23.74 -9.07
C ASP A 337 -39.01 23.80 -7.61
N ASN A 338 -38.31 22.76 -7.15
CA ASN A 338 -37.68 22.73 -5.82
C ASN A 338 -36.51 23.72 -5.68
N ASP A 339 -35.80 24.01 -6.76
CA ASP A 339 -34.70 24.99 -6.77
C ASP A 339 -35.26 26.41 -6.75
N ILE A 340 -36.38 26.62 -7.43
CA ILE A 340 -37.16 27.87 -7.40
C ILE A 340 -37.73 28.11 -6.00
N GLU A 341 -38.27 27.08 -5.35
CA GLU A 341 -38.74 27.17 -3.97
C GLU A 341 -37.59 27.52 -3.00
N LYS A 342 -36.39 26.98 -3.21
CA LYS A 342 -35.20 27.31 -2.42
C LYS A 342 -34.76 28.76 -2.64
N LEU A 343 -34.79 29.27 -3.87
CA LEU A 343 -34.52 30.68 -4.19
C LEU A 343 -35.47 31.61 -3.43
N PHE A 344 -36.78 31.32 -3.47
CA PHE A 344 -37.77 32.12 -2.74
C PHE A 344 -37.66 31.99 -1.22
N LYS A 345 -37.16 30.86 -0.71
CA LYS A 345 -36.90 30.69 0.73
C LYS A 345 -35.67 31.47 1.19
N SER A 346 -34.62 31.56 0.36
CA SER A 346 -33.39 32.28 0.71
C SER A 346 -33.52 33.79 0.58
N GLU A 347 -34.31 34.30 -0.37
CA GLU A 347 -34.39 35.73 -0.68
C GLU A 347 -35.71 36.35 -0.19
N THR A 348 -35.62 37.18 0.86
CA THR A 348 -36.76 37.92 1.43
C THR A 348 -37.16 39.13 0.59
N SER A 349 -36.23 39.70 -0.19
CA SER A 349 -36.45 40.90 -1.01
C SER A 349 -37.54 40.69 -2.06
N ILE A 350 -37.54 39.54 -2.74
CA ILE A 350 -38.57 39.23 -3.76
C ILE A 350 -39.96 39.07 -3.11
N LYS A 351 -40.03 38.50 -1.90
CA LYS A 351 -41.29 38.35 -1.17
C LYS A 351 -41.86 39.69 -0.70
N GLU A 352 -40.99 40.62 -0.32
CA GLU A 352 -41.39 41.98 0.05
C GLU A 352 -41.85 42.78 -1.17
N LEU A 353 -41.13 42.66 -2.29
CA LEU A 353 -41.47 43.31 -3.56
C LEU A 353 -42.83 42.85 -4.09
N VAL A 354 -43.08 41.53 -4.13
CA VAL A 354 -44.39 40.98 -4.53
C VAL A 354 -45.52 41.42 -3.61
N LYS A 355 -45.29 41.49 -2.29
CA LYS A 355 -46.28 42.01 -1.33
C LYS A 355 -46.57 43.50 -1.53
N SER A 356 -45.54 44.31 -1.79
CA SER A 356 -45.65 45.76 -1.97
C SER A 356 -46.42 46.14 -3.24
N LEU A 357 -46.29 45.35 -4.31
CA LEU A 357 -46.94 45.55 -5.60
C LEU A 357 -48.30 44.84 -5.71
N GLY A 358 -48.77 44.22 -4.63
CA GLY A 358 -50.08 43.56 -4.60
C GLY A 358 -50.16 42.29 -5.44
N GLY A 359 -49.05 41.55 -5.58
CA GLY A 359 -49.04 40.23 -6.19
C GLY A 359 -49.25 39.09 -5.18
N GLU A 360 -49.76 37.95 -5.66
CA GLU A 360 -49.83 36.68 -4.92
C GLU A 360 -49.02 35.60 -5.66
N PHE A 361 -48.30 34.78 -4.88
CA PHE A 361 -47.57 33.62 -5.42
C PHE A 361 -48.54 32.45 -5.60
N MET A 362 -48.71 31.97 -6.81
CA MET A 362 -49.41 30.71 -7.08
C MET A 362 -48.41 29.58 -7.33
N SER A 363 -48.57 28.48 -6.60
CA SER A 363 -47.80 27.23 -6.78
C SER A 363 -46.28 27.37 -6.69
N ASN A 364 -45.76 28.41 -6.01
CA ASN A 364 -44.34 28.73 -5.86
C ASN A 364 -43.56 29.06 -7.14
N THR A 365 -44.18 28.97 -8.32
CA THR A 365 -43.55 29.23 -9.64
C THR A 365 -44.18 30.40 -10.39
N PHE A 366 -45.42 30.77 -10.07
CA PHE A 366 -46.14 31.84 -10.74
C PHE A 366 -46.39 33.02 -9.80
N ILE A 367 -46.29 34.24 -10.33
CA ILE A 367 -46.65 35.47 -9.62
C ILE A 367 -47.79 36.13 -10.40
N ILE A 368 -48.90 36.43 -9.72
CA ILE A 368 -50.10 37.03 -10.32
C ILE A 368 -50.46 38.31 -9.58
N GLY A 369 -50.82 39.37 -10.30
CA GLY A 369 -51.40 40.57 -9.70
C GLY A 369 -52.80 40.33 -9.15
N LYS A 370 -53.12 40.87 -7.96
CA LYS A 370 -54.45 40.73 -7.31
C LYS A 370 -55.62 41.13 -8.21
N GLU A 371 -55.46 42.15 -9.06
CA GLU A 371 -56.51 42.56 -9.99
C GLU A 371 -56.80 41.51 -11.08
N LEU A 372 -55.78 40.78 -11.54
CA LEU A 372 -55.96 39.68 -12.48
C LEU A 372 -56.63 38.49 -11.76
N GLN A 373 -56.21 38.19 -10.54
CA GLN A 373 -56.79 37.14 -9.72
C GLN A 373 -58.29 37.38 -9.45
N GLU A 374 -58.68 38.60 -9.05
CA GLU A 374 -60.09 38.95 -8.87
C GLU A 374 -60.90 38.88 -10.17
N LYS A 375 -60.31 39.23 -11.32
CA LYS A 375 -60.95 39.09 -12.63
C LYS A 375 -61.14 37.61 -13.02
N ILE A 376 -60.16 36.77 -12.73
CA ILE A 376 -60.22 35.33 -12.96
C ILE A 376 -61.29 34.71 -12.04
N ASP A 377 -61.30 35.06 -10.75
CA ASP A 377 -62.28 34.56 -9.79
C ASP A 377 -63.71 34.98 -10.14
N LYS A 378 -63.91 36.22 -10.60
CA LYS A 378 -65.23 36.66 -11.10
C LYS A 378 -65.68 35.85 -12.30
N LYS A 379 -64.82 35.67 -13.32
CA LYS A 379 -65.15 34.86 -14.50
C LYS A 379 -65.37 33.39 -14.16
N LEU A 380 -64.57 32.82 -13.27
CA LEU A 380 -64.75 31.43 -12.83
C LEU A 380 -66.05 31.26 -12.07
N ASN A 381 -66.41 32.21 -11.20
CA ASN A 381 -67.69 32.18 -10.49
C ASN A 381 -68.88 32.33 -11.45
N GLU A 382 -68.79 33.19 -12.47
CA GLU A 382 -69.80 33.32 -13.52
C GLU A 382 -69.97 32.00 -14.30
N ILE A 383 -68.87 31.36 -14.71
CA ILE A 383 -68.91 30.07 -15.41
C ILE A 383 -69.46 28.96 -14.49
N CYS A 384 -69.07 28.93 -13.23
CA CYS A 384 -69.59 27.99 -12.24
C CYS A 384 -71.10 28.18 -12.02
N GLN A 385 -71.58 29.42 -11.99
CA GLN A 385 -73.01 29.74 -11.90
C GLN A 385 -73.75 29.30 -13.16
N GLU A 386 -73.23 29.60 -14.36
CA GLU A 386 -73.82 29.12 -15.61
C GLU A 386 -73.87 27.58 -15.68
N TYR A 387 -72.83 26.91 -15.21
CA TYR A 387 -72.78 25.44 -15.21
C TYR A 387 -73.75 24.87 -14.17
N ALA A 388 -73.83 25.47 -12.98
CA ALA A 388 -74.81 25.11 -11.96
C ALA A 388 -76.26 25.31 -12.45
N GLU A 389 -76.53 26.40 -13.19
CA GLU A 389 -77.84 26.63 -13.82
C GLU A 389 -78.14 25.63 -14.93
N LYS A 390 -77.15 25.29 -15.77
CA LYS A 390 -77.29 24.24 -16.80
C LYS A 390 -77.60 22.87 -16.18
N VAL A 391 -76.94 22.51 -15.07
CA VAL A 391 -77.21 21.27 -14.33
C VAL A 391 -78.59 21.31 -13.68
N ARG A 392 -78.99 22.43 -13.08
CA ARG A 392 -80.33 22.61 -12.47
C ARG A 392 -81.46 22.54 -13.50
N ASN A 393 -81.24 23.10 -14.69
CA ASN A 393 -82.18 23.01 -15.82
C ASN A 393 -82.24 21.60 -16.43
N ARG A 394 -81.13 20.85 -16.45
CA ARG A 394 -81.13 19.42 -16.80
C ARG A 394 -81.92 18.59 -15.79
N HIS A 395 -81.82 18.87 -14.49
CA HIS A 395 -82.64 18.20 -13.48
C HIS A 395 -84.13 18.56 -13.57
N LYS A 396 -84.50 19.81 -13.84
CA LYS A 396 -85.91 20.18 -14.06
C LYS A 396 -86.55 19.48 -15.26
N ARG A 397 -85.80 19.26 -16.36
CA ARG A 397 -86.26 18.49 -17.53
C ARG A 397 -86.37 16.98 -17.30
N TYR A 398 -85.78 16.45 -16.22
CA TYR A 398 -85.88 15.03 -15.86
C TYR A 398 -87.10 14.71 -14.98
N TYR A 399 -87.73 15.74 -14.39
CA TYR A 399 -88.89 15.63 -13.50
C TYR A 399 -90.17 16.28 -14.07
N GLN A 400 -90.13 16.77 -15.31
CA GLN A 400 -91.30 17.05 -16.16
C GLN A 400 -91.38 15.95 -17.21
#